data_AF-A0A5R9ILX9-F1
#
_entry.id   AF-A0A5R9ILX9-F1
#
_cell.length_a   1.000
_cell.length_b   1.000
_cell.length_c   1.000
_cell.angle_alpha   90.00
_cell.angle_beta   90.00
_cell.angle_gamma   90.00
#
_symmetry.space_group_name_H-M   'P 1'
#
loop_
_entity.id
_entity.type
_entity.pdbx_description
1 polymer ?
#
loop_
_entity_poly.entity_id
_entity_poly.type
_entity_poly.pdbx_seq_one_letter_code
_entity_poly.pdbx_strand_id
1 'polypeptide(L)' 'MDVHHWHILYGRNTCTARKPKCDVCIIEDLCKFKDKTD' A
#
# COMPACT_ATOMS: atom_id res chain seq x y z
N MET A 1 -18.53 6.08 6.75
CA MET A 1 -17.34 5.19 6.78
C MET A 1 -16.40 5.71 5.72
N ASP A 2 -15.58 6.67 6.12
CA ASP A 2 -14.90 7.59 5.20
C ASP A 2 -13.61 7.02 4.64
N VAL A 3 -13.31 7.39 3.38
CA VAL A 3 -12.07 7.05 2.65
C VAL A 3 -10.81 7.33 3.48
N HIS A 4 -10.88 8.30 4.39
CA HIS A 4 -9.80 8.65 5.30
C HIS A 4 -9.36 7.48 6.19
N HIS A 5 -10.31 6.71 6.76
CA HIS A 5 -9.97 5.57 7.60
C HIS A 5 -9.34 4.43 6.79
N TRP A 6 -9.85 4.20 5.57
CA TRP A 6 -9.30 3.20 4.68
C TRP A 6 -7.85 3.51 4.32
N HIS A 7 -7.53 4.77 4.00
CA HIS A 7 -6.17 5.14 3.59
C HIS A 7 -5.16 4.99 4.75
N ILE A 8 -5.57 5.31 5.99
CA ILE A 8 -4.75 5.12 7.19
C ILE A 8 -4.48 3.63 7.46
N LEU A 9 -5.50 2.78 7.35
CA LEU A 9 -5.36 1.33 7.54
C LEU A 9 -4.50 0.70 6.44
N TYR A 10 -4.69 1.15 5.19
CA TYR A 10 -3.92 0.68 4.04
C TYR A 10 -2.43 1.00 4.18
N GLY A 11 -2.08 2.22 4.59
CA GLY A 11 -0.69 2.59 4.86
C GLY A 11 -0.07 1.81 6.04
N ARG A 12 -0.86 1.43 7.04
CA ARG A 12 -0.37 0.64 8.18
C ARG A 12 -0.16 -0.84 7.85
N ASN A 13 -0.99 -1.43 7.00
CA ASN A 13 -1.03 -2.88 6.81
C ASN A 13 -0.41 -3.34 5.49
N THR A 14 -0.44 -2.49 4.46
CA THR A 14 -0.03 -2.81 3.09
C THR A 14 1.12 -1.91 2.64
N CYS A 15 0.93 -0.60 2.62
CA CYS A 15 1.93 0.36 2.14
C CYS A 15 2.78 0.93 3.30
N THR A 16 3.51 0.06 3.99
CA THR A 16 4.35 0.44 5.13
C THR A 16 5.61 1.19 4.69
N ALA A 17 6.08 2.14 5.52
CA ALA A 17 7.27 2.96 5.21
C ALA A 17 8.58 2.16 5.06
N ARG A 18 8.65 0.96 5.64
CA ARG A 18 9.77 0.03 5.51
C ARG A 18 9.22 -1.28 4.95
N LYS A 19 9.75 -1.72 3.79
CA LYS A 19 9.33 -2.92 3.04
C LYS A 19 7.79 -2.96 2.84
N PRO A 20 7.24 -2.16 1.92
CA PRO A 20 5.81 -2.25 1.59
C PRO A 20 5.48 -3.64 1.05
N LYS A 21 4.29 -4.16 1.37
CA LYS A 21 3.84 -5.45 0.84
C LYS A 21 3.17 -5.23 -0.50
N CYS A 22 3.98 -5.08 -1.56
CA CYS A 22 3.44 -4.78 -2.89
C CYS A 22 2.68 -5.98 -3.48
N ASP A 23 3.01 -7.21 -3.10
CA ASP A 23 2.36 -8.41 -3.67
C ASP A 23 0.89 -8.54 -3.30
N VAL A 24 0.50 -7.98 -2.15
CA VAL A 24 -0.90 -7.95 -1.68
C VAL A 24 -1.56 -6.59 -1.89
N CYS A 25 -0.87 -5.66 -2.57
CA CYS A 25 -1.35 -4.31 -2.84
C CYS A 25 -2.36 -4.32 -3.98
N ILE A 26 -3.58 -3.82 -3.73
CA ILE A 26 -4.68 -3.82 -4.71
C ILE A 26 -4.39 -2.90 -5.91
N ILE A 27 -3.53 -1.89 -5.72
CA ILE A 27 -3.14 -0.91 -6.73
C ILE A 27 -1.71 -1.11 -7.23
N GLU A 28 -1.15 -2.32 -7.09
CA GLU A 28 0.23 -2.64 -7.46
C GLU A 28 0.50 -2.32 -8.94
N ASP A 29 -0.40 -2.73 -9.83
CA ASP A 29 -0.40 -2.46 -11.26
C ASP A 29 -0.38 -0.96 -11.62
N LEU A 30 -1.08 -0.14 -10.83
CA LEU A 30 -1.17 1.32 -11.01
C LEU A 30 -0.06 2.08 -10.24
N CYS A 31 0.62 1.44 -9.31
CA CYS A 31 1.59 2.07 -8.43
C CYS A 31 2.90 2.38 -9.17
N LYS A 32 3.30 3.66 -9.18
CA LYS A 32 4.54 4.15 -9.82
C LYS A 32 5.79 4.01 -8.95
N PHE A 33 5.70 3.28 -7.83
CA PHE A 33 6.84 3.03 -6.96
C PHE A 33 7.82 2.08 -7.66
N LYS A 34 9.11 2.46 -7.73
CA LYS A 34 10.13 1.73 -8.50
C LYS A 34 10.70 0.53 -7.73
N ASP A 35 10.80 0.65 -6.41
CA ASP A 35 11.40 -0.36 -5.53
C ASP A 35 10.34 -1.25 -4.89
N LYS A 36 9.45 -1.83 -5.72
CA LYS A 36 8.41 -2.74 -5.23
C LYS A 36 9.04 -3.93 -4.50
N THR A 37 8.46 -4.29 -3.37
CA THR A 37 8.90 -5.41 -2.53
C THR A 37 7.75 -6.37 -2.27
N ASP A 38 8.09 -7.65 -2.05
CA ASP A 38 7.18 -8.74 -1.72
C ASP A 38 6.34 -8.43 -0.47
#